data_AF-A0A653U7I3-F1
#
_entry.id   AF-A0A653U7I3-F1
#
_cell.length_a   1.000
_cell.length_b   1.000
_cell.length_c   1.000
_cell.angle_alpha   90.00
_cell.angle_beta   90.00
_cell.angle_gamma   90.00
#
_symmetry.space_group_name_H-M   'P 1'
#
loop_
_entity.id
_entity.type
_entity.pdbx_description
1 polymer ?
#
loop_
_entity_poly.entity_id
_entity_poly.type
_entity_poly.pdbx_seq_one_letter_code
_entity_poly.pdbx_strand_id
1 'polypeptide(L)'
;MNKDSEAGIHEILSDLQRIELLEKSAKLNRRLIYALGGGLLLALLGLLLLGLFGGGEEAAEQGASQASVAALEKKLVSLDQQVATLKQQAQNQQKLFDLLKGGLPAPVVSPAPAAGATPSAADRATVQQVAKTLIGQERNYQESLAALKLGMRDLAGMIAGSRSWLEDYQEALDKPLNESRARVKELQQWSAAGQE
;
A
#
# COMPACT_ATOMS: atom_id res chain seq x y z
N MET A 1 98.82 -8.42 23.76
CA MET A 1 98.31 -9.76 23.42
C MET A 1 96.83 -9.79 23.75
N ASN A 2 95.95 -9.85 22.74
CA ASN A 2 95.33 -11.08 22.19
C ASN A 2 94.45 -11.76 23.26
N LYS A 3 93.16 -12.07 23.07
CA LYS A 3 92.38 -12.34 21.85
C LYS A 3 90.89 -12.39 22.21
N ASP A 4 90.07 -11.96 21.25
CA ASP A 4 88.87 -12.62 20.71
C ASP A 4 87.70 -13.05 21.61
N SER A 5 86.53 -12.60 21.15
CA SER A 5 85.30 -13.37 20.91
C SER A 5 84.10 -13.06 21.79
N GLU A 6 83.23 -12.24 21.19
CA GLU A 6 81.80 -12.47 21.02
C GLU A 6 81.25 -13.76 21.63
N ALA A 7 80.23 -13.62 22.48
CA ALA A 7 79.06 -14.51 22.47
C ALA A 7 77.89 -13.87 23.25
N GLY A 8 76.92 -13.30 22.51
CA GLY A 8 75.52 -13.07 22.94
C GLY A 8 75.31 -11.95 23.96
N ILE A 9 74.73 -10.79 23.62
CA ILE A 9 73.31 -10.64 23.23
C ILE A 9 72.44 -11.74 23.86
N HIS A 10 71.55 -11.33 24.78
CA HIS A 10 70.51 -12.12 25.44
C HIS A 10 70.81 -12.68 26.84
N GLU A 11 70.95 -11.82 27.85
CA GLU A 11 70.46 -12.19 29.19
C GLU A 11 68.93 -12.00 29.20
N ILE A 12 68.30 -12.95 28.49
CA ILE A 12 66.88 -13.25 28.52
C ILE A 12 66.50 -13.48 29.98
N LEU A 13 65.53 -12.72 30.49
CA LEU A 13 64.74 -13.06 31.68
C LEU A 13 64.62 -14.58 31.79
N SER A 14 65.17 -15.18 32.85
CA SER A 14 65.30 -16.63 32.96
C SER A 14 63.97 -17.31 32.64
N ASP A 15 64.00 -18.39 31.87
CA ASP A 15 62.78 -19.03 31.36
C ASP A 15 61.79 -19.38 32.49
N LEU A 16 62.29 -19.60 33.70
CA LEU A 16 61.50 -19.76 34.93
C LEU A 16 60.67 -18.51 35.29
N GLN A 17 61.25 -17.31 35.24
CA GLN A 17 60.53 -16.05 35.52
C GLN A 17 59.46 -15.75 34.46
N ARG A 18 59.72 -16.13 33.20
CA ARG A 18 58.73 -15.99 32.12
C ARG A 18 57.56 -16.94 32.30
N ILE A 19 57.82 -18.20 32.70
CA ILE A 19 56.77 -19.19 32.96
C ILE A 19 55.89 -18.76 34.14
N GLU A 20 56.46 -18.22 35.22
CA GLU A 20 55.70 -17.76 36.38
C GLU A 20 54.80 -16.56 36.06
N LEU A 21 55.28 -15.61 35.25
CA LEU A 21 54.48 -14.48 34.75
C LEU A 21 53.36 -14.95 33.81
N LEU A 22 53.61 -15.94 32.96
CA LEU A 22 52.61 -16.53 32.09
C LEU A 22 51.56 -17.30 32.88
N GLU A 23 51.94 -18.02 33.93
CA GLU A 23 51.00 -18.72 34.80
C GLU A 23 50.10 -17.75 35.58
N LYS A 24 50.69 -16.67 36.11
CA LYS A 24 49.95 -15.64 36.86
C LYS A 24 49.00 -14.86 35.95
N SER A 25 49.44 -14.48 34.76
CA SER A 25 48.60 -13.79 33.76
C SER A 25 47.52 -14.69 33.17
N ALA A 26 47.80 -15.99 32.95
CA ALA A 26 46.80 -16.96 32.51
C ALA A 26 45.70 -17.18 33.57
N LYS A 27 46.06 -17.27 34.85
CA LYS A 27 45.09 -17.36 35.96
C LYS A 27 44.21 -16.10 36.07
N LEU A 28 44.79 -14.91 35.87
CA LEU A 28 44.07 -13.63 35.87
C LEU A 28 43.13 -13.51 34.67
N ASN A 29 43.59 -13.84 33.46
CA ASN A 29 42.76 -13.79 32.25
C ASN A 29 41.53 -14.72 32.39
N ARG A 30 41.73 -15.93 32.92
CA ARG A 30 40.63 -16.87 33.16
C ARG A 30 39.58 -16.33 34.13
N ARG A 31 40.00 -15.61 35.19
CA ARG A 31 39.07 -14.95 36.12
C ARG A 31 38.32 -13.78 35.48
N LEU A 32 38.99 -12.98 34.65
CA LEU A 32 38.37 -11.88 33.90
C LEU A 32 37.31 -12.39 32.91
N ILE A 33 37.59 -13.48 32.21
CA ILE A 33 36.62 -14.11 31.29
C ILE A 33 35.37 -14.58 32.05
N TYR A 34 35.53 -15.22 33.21
CA TYR A 34 34.39 -15.62 34.02
C TYR A 34 33.61 -14.44 34.61
N ALA A 35 34.30 -13.37 35.04
CA ALA A 35 33.65 -12.16 35.54
C ALA A 35 32.86 -11.44 34.44
N LEU A 36 33.45 -11.30 33.25
CA LEU A 36 32.82 -10.65 32.10
C LEU A 36 31.64 -11.47 31.57
N GLY A 37 31.82 -12.79 31.42
CA GLY A 37 30.76 -13.70 30.99
C GLY A 37 29.61 -13.75 31.99
N GLY A 38 29.90 -13.80 33.30
CA GLY A 38 28.89 -13.75 34.35
C GLY A 38 28.14 -12.42 34.39
N GLY A 39 28.84 -11.30 34.22
CA GLY A 39 28.22 -9.97 34.12
C GLY A 39 27.29 -9.84 32.91
N LEU A 40 27.71 -10.34 31.74
CA LEU A 40 26.88 -10.37 30.54
C LEU A 40 25.62 -11.22 30.75
N LEU A 41 25.77 -12.38 31.38
CA LEU A 41 24.66 -13.31 31.62
C LEU A 41 23.64 -12.72 32.61
N LEU A 42 24.11 -12.03 33.66
CA LEU A 42 23.25 -11.28 34.60
C LEU A 42 22.55 -10.09 33.92
N ALA A 43 23.23 -9.37 33.03
CA ALA A 43 22.63 -8.27 32.27
C ALA A 43 21.54 -8.78 31.31
N LEU A 44 21.78 -9.91 30.64
CA LEU A 44 20.78 -10.56 29.78
C LEU A 44 19.58 -11.09 30.58
N LEU A 45 19.81 -11.69 31.75
CA LEU A 45 18.74 -12.09 32.68
C LEU A 45 17.93 -10.88 33.16
N GLY A 46 18.60 -9.76 33.48
CA GLY A 46 17.95 -8.50 33.83
C GLY A 46 17.09 -7.97 32.70
N LEU A 47 17.59 -7.98 31.46
CA LEU A 47 16.80 -7.60 30.27
C LEU A 47 15.61 -8.54 30.02
N LEU A 48 15.81 -9.85 30.19
CA LEU A 48 14.74 -10.85 30.02
C LEU A 48 13.65 -10.67 31.07
N LEU A 49 14.02 -10.42 32.33
CA LEU A 49 13.07 -10.14 33.40
C LEU A 49 12.37 -8.78 33.21
N LEU A 50 13.06 -7.78 32.69
CA LEU A 50 12.45 -6.49 32.33
C LEU A 50 11.47 -6.64 31.15
N GLY A 51 11.76 -7.50 30.17
CA GLY A 51 10.82 -7.84 29.10
C GLY A 51 9.62 -8.69 29.56
N LEU A 52 9.72 -9.35 30.71
CA LEU A 52 8.65 -10.20 31.26
C LEU A 52 7.81 -9.51 32.34
N PHE A 53 8.38 -8.54 33.07
CA PHE A 53 7.76 -7.84 34.22
C PHE A 53 7.79 -6.31 34.15
N GLY A 54 8.55 -5.70 33.22
CA GLY A 54 8.75 -4.25 33.10
C GLY A 54 7.61 -3.49 32.40
N GLY A 55 6.37 -3.96 32.53
CA GLY A 55 5.16 -3.29 32.06
C GLY A 55 4.73 -2.13 32.95
N GLY A 56 5.63 -1.18 33.22
CA GLY A 56 5.34 0.03 34.02
C GLY A 56 4.93 1.24 33.18
N GLU A 57 5.48 1.37 31.97
CA GLU A 57 5.12 2.41 30.98
C GLU A 57 4.45 1.82 29.72
N GLU A 58 4.54 0.50 29.51
CA GLU A 58 3.89 -0.22 28.40
C GLU A 58 2.38 -0.39 28.56
N ALA A 59 1.81 -0.18 29.75
CA ALA A 59 0.36 -0.30 29.94
C ALA A 59 -0.45 0.76 29.16
N ALA A 60 0.16 1.94 28.91
CA ALA A 60 -0.45 2.99 28.09
C ALA A 60 -0.32 2.71 26.58
N GLU A 61 0.83 2.18 26.12
CA GLU A 61 1.05 1.82 24.71
C GLU A 61 0.36 0.50 24.31
N GLN A 62 0.24 -0.48 25.20
CA GLN A 62 -0.56 -1.70 24.98
C GLN A 62 -2.06 -1.39 24.96
N GLY A 63 -2.54 -0.48 25.81
CA GLY A 63 -3.93 0.00 25.74
C GLY A 63 -4.24 0.76 24.45
N ALA A 64 -3.31 1.60 23.98
CA ALA A 64 -3.44 2.33 22.70
C ALA A 64 -3.33 1.41 21.48
N SER A 65 -2.48 0.39 21.51
CA SER A 65 -2.36 -0.60 20.44
C SER A 65 -3.53 -1.61 20.44
N GLN A 66 -4.06 -1.99 21.60
CA GLN A 66 -5.27 -2.81 21.67
C GLN A 66 -6.51 -2.01 21.20
N ALA A 67 -6.58 -0.72 21.52
CA ALA A 67 -7.62 0.18 20.99
C ALA A 67 -7.50 0.41 19.47
N SER A 68 -6.28 0.47 18.93
CA SER A 68 -6.05 0.61 17.49
C SER A 68 -6.35 -0.70 16.74
N VAL A 69 -6.03 -1.86 17.31
CA VAL A 69 -6.43 -3.18 16.80
C VAL A 69 -7.95 -3.33 16.82
N ALA A 70 -8.62 -2.95 17.91
CA ALA A 70 -10.09 -2.94 17.97
C ALA A 70 -10.72 -1.95 16.98
N ALA A 71 -10.09 -0.81 16.73
CA ALA A 71 -10.52 0.14 15.70
C ALA A 71 -10.32 -0.42 14.28
N LEU A 72 -9.24 -1.16 14.04
CA LEU A 72 -8.97 -1.86 12.78
C LEU A 72 -9.97 -2.99 12.54
N GLU A 73 -10.30 -3.79 13.55
CA GLU A 73 -11.35 -4.82 13.49
C GLU A 73 -12.71 -4.20 13.17
N LYS A 74 -13.06 -3.08 13.83
CA LYS A 74 -14.29 -2.34 13.54
C LYS A 74 -14.30 -1.81 12.10
N LYS A 75 -13.15 -1.34 11.59
CA LYS A 75 -13.03 -0.92 10.19
C LYS A 75 -13.17 -2.09 9.23
N LEU A 76 -12.56 -3.25 9.51
CA LEU A 76 -12.71 -4.47 8.71
C LEU A 76 -14.17 -4.92 8.62
N VAL A 77 -14.89 -4.97 9.74
CA VAL A 77 -16.33 -5.30 9.75
C VAL A 77 -17.14 -4.26 8.99
N SER A 78 -16.83 -2.97 9.16
CA SER A 78 -17.50 -1.90 8.40
C SER A 78 -17.22 -1.97 6.90
N LEU A 79 -16.02 -2.41 6.50
CA LEU A 79 -15.63 -2.59 5.11
C LEU A 79 -16.34 -3.79 4.52
N ASP A 80 -16.38 -4.91 5.23
CA ASP A 80 -17.09 -6.12 4.81
C ASP A 80 -18.59 -5.83 4.63
N GLN A 81 -19.17 -5.05 5.54
CA GLN A 81 -20.56 -4.60 5.42
C GLN A 81 -20.79 -3.67 4.23
N GLN A 82 -19.85 -2.76 3.92
CA GLN A 82 -19.89 -1.93 2.72
C GLN A 82 -19.77 -2.76 1.45
N VAL A 83 -18.87 -3.75 1.42
CA VAL A 83 -18.68 -4.68 0.30
C VAL A 83 -19.94 -5.52 0.07
N ALA A 84 -20.55 -6.05 1.14
CA ALA A 84 -21.81 -6.78 1.07
C ALA A 84 -22.94 -5.90 0.51
N THR A 85 -23.03 -4.65 0.97
CA THR A 85 -24.03 -3.68 0.49
C THR A 85 -23.83 -3.34 -0.99
N LEU A 86 -22.59 -3.08 -1.41
CA LEU A 86 -22.23 -2.82 -2.80
C LEU A 86 -22.51 -4.04 -3.69
N LYS A 87 -22.17 -5.24 -3.24
CA LYS A 87 -22.46 -6.49 -3.96
C LYS A 87 -23.95 -6.71 -4.12
N GLN A 88 -24.74 -6.45 -3.08
CA GLN A 88 -26.20 -6.53 -3.14
C GLN A 88 -26.79 -5.50 -4.11
N GLN A 89 -26.26 -4.28 -4.10
CA GLN A 89 -26.68 -3.22 -5.03
C GLN A 89 -26.35 -3.60 -6.48
N ALA A 90 -25.17 -4.16 -6.74
CA ALA A 90 -24.78 -4.66 -8.06
C ALA A 90 -25.69 -5.82 -8.52
N GLN A 91 -26.03 -6.76 -7.63
CA GLN A 91 -26.97 -7.85 -7.95
C GLN A 91 -28.37 -7.32 -8.24
N ASN A 92 -28.84 -6.31 -7.50
CA ASN A 92 -30.13 -5.68 -7.75
C ASN A 92 -30.14 -4.94 -9.09
N GLN A 93 -29.05 -4.24 -9.43
CA GLN A 93 -28.90 -3.62 -10.76
C GLN A 93 -28.90 -4.69 -11.87
N GLN A 94 -28.17 -5.79 -11.69
CA GLN A 94 -28.14 -6.90 -12.64
C GLN A 94 -29.54 -7.49 -12.88
N LYS A 95 -30.31 -7.71 -11.82
CA LYS A 95 -31.71 -8.18 -11.93
C LYS A 95 -32.59 -7.20 -12.70
N LEU A 96 -32.42 -5.89 -12.51
CA LEU A 96 -33.14 -4.88 -13.27
C LEU A 96 -32.76 -4.91 -14.76
N PHE A 97 -31.48 -5.14 -15.09
CA PHE A 97 -31.04 -5.35 -16.47
C PHE A 97 -31.61 -6.63 -17.09
N ASP A 98 -31.66 -7.72 -16.32
CA ASP A 98 -32.23 -9.00 -16.79
C ASP A 98 -33.75 -8.90 -17.01
N LEU A 99 -34.45 -8.18 -16.12
CA LEU A 99 -35.87 -7.83 -16.29
C LEU A 99 -36.11 -6.96 -17.52
N LEU A 100 -35.24 -5.98 -17.77
CA LEU A 100 -35.32 -5.13 -18.97
C LEU A 100 -35.09 -5.95 -20.23
N LYS A 101 -34.06 -6.81 -20.26
CA LYS A 101 -33.77 -7.74 -21.37
C LYS A 101 -34.90 -8.74 -21.62
N GLY A 102 -35.56 -9.23 -20.57
CA GLY A 102 -36.71 -10.14 -20.67
C GLY A 102 -37.99 -9.46 -21.18
N GLY A 103 -38.07 -8.13 -21.13
CA GLY A 103 -39.18 -7.33 -21.66
C GLY A 103 -38.96 -6.77 -23.06
N LEU A 104 -37.74 -6.88 -23.61
CA LEU A 104 -37.49 -6.59 -25.02
C LEU A 104 -37.89 -7.83 -25.84
N PRO A 105 -38.96 -7.78 -26.66
CA PRO A 105 -39.10 -8.77 -27.71
C PRO A 105 -37.79 -8.80 -28.51
N ALA A 106 -37.36 -10.00 -28.92
CA ALA A 106 -36.23 -10.16 -29.83
C ALA A 106 -36.29 -9.10 -30.93
N PRO A 107 -35.15 -8.56 -31.41
CA PRO A 107 -35.15 -7.69 -32.57
C PRO A 107 -35.71 -8.53 -33.73
N VAL A 108 -37.02 -8.44 -33.94
CA VAL A 108 -37.57 -8.54 -35.27
C VAL A 108 -36.77 -7.49 -36.02
N VAL A 109 -35.85 -8.00 -36.83
CA VAL A 109 -35.24 -7.26 -37.92
C VAL A 109 -36.42 -6.87 -38.80
N SER A 110 -37.12 -5.79 -38.42
CA SER A 110 -37.94 -5.05 -39.34
C SER A 110 -36.98 -4.66 -40.46
N PRO A 111 -37.30 -4.99 -41.72
CA PRO A 111 -36.45 -4.63 -42.84
C PRO A 111 -36.18 -3.13 -42.73
N ALA A 112 -34.92 -2.76 -43.01
CA ALA A 112 -34.41 -1.40 -42.96
C ALA A 112 -35.51 -0.37 -43.22
N PRO A 113 -35.75 0.61 -42.32
CA PRO A 113 -36.64 1.70 -42.66
C PRO A 113 -36.07 2.32 -43.93
N ALA A 114 -36.91 2.35 -44.97
CA ALA A 114 -36.62 3.11 -46.18
C ALA A 114 -36.06 4.47 -45.75
N ALA A 115 -34.93 4.86 -46.34
CA ALA A 115 -34.28 6.13 -46.08
C ALA A 115 -35.34 7.26 -46.11
N GLY A 116 -35.68 7.81 -44.94
CA GLY A 116 -36.70 8.86 -44.79
C GLY A 116 -37.65 8.77 -43.60
N ALA A 117 -37.65 7.71 -42.79
CA ALA A 117 -38.52 7.65 -41.60
C ALA A 117 -37.87 8.32 -40.37
N THR A 118 -38.46 9.41 -39.88
CA THR A 118 -38.07 10.09 -38.64
C THR A 118 -38.27 9.18 -37.42
N PRO A 119 -37.34 9.14 -36.45
CA PRO A 119 -37.48 8.29 -35.26
C PRO A 119 -38.75 8.63 -34.45
N SER A 120 -39.44 7.59 -33.98
CA SER A 120 -40.64 7.73 -33.15
C SER A 120 -40.31 8.45 -31.85
N ALA A 121 -41.27 9.16 -31.25
CA ALA A 121 -41.07 9.85 -29.97
C ALA A 121 -40.59 8.90 -28.85
N ALA A 122 -41.00 7.63 -28.88
CA ALA A 122 -40.55 6.58 -27.96
C ALA A 122 -39.06 6.23 -28.16
N ASP A 123 -38.59 6.17 -29.41
CA ASP A 123 -37.19 5.89 -29.75
C ASP A 123 -36.30 7.05 -29.28
N ARG A 124 -36.77 8.29 -29.46
CA ARG A 124 -36.06 9.50 -29.01
C ARG A 124 -35.93 9.56 -27.49
N ALA A 125 -37.00 9.25 -26.75
CA ALA A 125 -36.95 9.18 -25.29
C ALA A 125 -35.97 8.10 -24.79
N THR A 126 -35.93 6.96 -25.48
CA THR A 126 -35.01 5.86 -25.17
C THR A 126 -33.55 6.29 -25.40
N VAL A 127 -33.26 6.93 -26.53
CA VAL A 127 -31.93 7.49 -26.85
C VAL A 127 -31.49 8.50 -25.79
N GLN A 128 -32.37 9.39 -25.34
CA GLN A 128 -32.05 10.35 -24.29
C GLN A 128 -31.76 9.69 -22.94
N GLN A 129 -32.51 8.66 -22.58
CA GLN A 129 -32.29 7.93 -21.32
C GLN A 129 -30.94 7.20 -21.34
N VAL A 130 -30.60 6.56 -22.46
CA VAL A 130 -29.29 5.92 -22.67
C VAL A 130 -28.16 6.96 -22.66
N ALA A 131 -28.32 8.09 -23.34
CA ALA A 131 -27.32 9.16 -23.32
C ALA A 131 -27.09 9.69 -21.90
N LYS A 132 -28.16 9.88 -21.12
CA LYS A 132 -28.06 10.33 -19.72
C LYS A 132 -27.28 9.35 -18.85
N THR A 133 -27.49 8.05 -19.00
CA THR A 133 -26.76 7.05 -18.21
C THR A 133 -25.28 7.00 -18.61
N LEU A 134 -24.96 7.01 -19.91
CA LEU A 134 -23.59 7.00 -20.39
C LEU A 134 -22.82 8.27 -19.98
N ILE A 135 -23.45 9.44 -20.10
CA ILE A 135 -22.86 10.71 -19.62
C ILE A 135 -22.63 10.65 -18.10
N GLY A 136 -23.56 10.07 -17.34
CA GLY A 136 -23.40 9.88 -15.90
C GLY A 136 -22.22 8.98 -15.55
N GLN A 137 -22.04 7.87 -16.26
CA GLN A 137 -20.90 6.96 -16.09
C GLN A 137 -19.57 7.68 -16.40
N GLU A 138 -19.53 8.44 -17.49
CA GLU A 138 -18.35 9.17 -17.90
C GLU A 138 -17.96 10.26 -16.89
N ARG A 139 -18.95 10.95 -16.28
CA ARG A 139 -18.68 11.89 -15.18
C ARG A 139 -18.13 11.22 -13.93
N ASN A 140 -18.69 10.08 -13.53
CA ASN A 140 -18.16 9.31 -12.40
C ASN A 140 -16.74 8.82 -12.66
N TYR A 141 -16.42 8.43 -13.91
CA TYR A 141 -15.06 8.11 -14.31
C TYR A 141 -14.13 9.31 -14.15
N GLN A 142 -14.54 10.51 -14.60
CA GLN A 142 -13.75 11.73 -14.41
C GLN A 142 -13.48 12.05 -12.93
N GLU A 143 -14.50 11.92 -12.09
CA GLU A 143 -14.38 12.15 -10.64
C GLU A 143 -13.39 11.18 -10.00
N SER A 144 -13.45 9.89 -10.36
CA SER A 144 -12.51 8.89 -9.85
C SER A 144 -11.06 9.15 -10.29
N LEU A 145 -10.83 9.53 -11.55
CA LEU A 145 -9.49 9.91 -12.01
C LEU A 145 -8.99 11.20 -11.34
N ALA A 146 -9.87 12.18 -11.10
CA ALA A 146 -9.51 13.39 -10.39
C ALA A 146 -9.12 13.11 -8.93
N ALA A 147 -9.88 12.24 -8.25
CA ALA A 147 -9.56 11.78 -6.89
C ALA A 147 -8.23 11.02 -6.85
N LEU A 148 -7.97 10.16 -7.85
CA LEU A 148 -6.69 9.46 -7.98
C LEU A 148 -5.52 10.44 -8.17
N LYS A 149 -5.66 11.43 -9.07
CA LYS A 149 -4.64 12.47 -9.29
C LYS A 149 -4.34 13.24 -8.01
N LEU A 150 -5.37 13.56 -7.23
CA LEU A 150 -5.22 14.23 -5.94
C LEU A 150 -4.47 13.36 -4.92
N GLY A 151 -4.86 12.09 -4.79
CA GLY A 151 -4.23 11.14 -3.86
C GLY A 151 -2.76 10.87 -4.21
N MET A 152 -2.44 10.73 -5.50
CA MET A 152 -1.06 10.56 -5.95
C MET A 152 -0.19 11.78 -5.66
N ARG A 153 -0.74 12.98 -5.84
CA ARG A 153 -0.06 14.24 -5.49
C ARG A 153 0.23 14.31 -3.99
N ASP A 154 -0.71 13.90 -3.15
CA ASP A 154 -0.53 13.86 -1.70
C ASP A 154 0.58 12.88 -1.30
N LEU A 155 0.54 11.66 -1.87
CA LEU A 155 1.57 10.65 -1.65
C LEU A 155 2.97 11.14 -2.10
N ALA A 156 3.03 11.82 -3.24
CA ALA A 156 4.27 12.40 -3.75
C ALA A 156 4.84 13.51 -2.84
N GLY A 157 3.97 14.20 -2.10
CA GLY A 157 4.36 15.17 -1.08
C GLY A 157 4.93 14.52 0.19
N MET A 158 4.50 13.30 0.51
CA MET A 158 4.91 12.57 1.71
C MET A 158 6.23 11.80 1.55
N ILE A 159 6.61 11.42 0.32
CA ILE A 159 7.81 10.63 0.04
C ILE A 159 8.90 11.52 -0.58
N ALA A 160 10.03 11.70 0.11
CA ALA A 160 11.15 12.51 -0.38
C ALA A 160 11.70 11.97 -1.71
N GLY A 161 11.92 12.85 -2.69
CA GLY A 161 12.41 12.49 -4.04
C GLY A 161 11.35 11.97 -5.01
N SER A 162 10.12 11.74 -4.56
CA SER A 162 9.01 11.23 -5.38
C SER A 162 8.31 12.35 -6.17
N ARG A 163 9.05 13.30 -6.73
CA ARG A 163 8.46 14.36 -7.58
C ARG A 163 8.59 14.07 -9.07
N SER A 164 9.60 13.32 -9.47
CA SER A 164 9.86 12.98 -10.87
C SER A 164 8.75 12.09 -11.47
N TRP A 165 8.34 11.03 -10.78
CA TRP A 165 7.23 10.17 -11.23
C TRP A 165 5.87 10.90 -11.29
N LEU A 166 5.68 11.99 -10.55
CA LEU A 166 4.39 12.71 -10.51
C LEU A 166 4.06 13.30 -11.88
N GLU A 167 5.06 13.79 -12.61
CA GLU A 167 4.89 14.37 -13.95
C GLU A 167 4.43 13.29 -14.94
N ASP A 168 5.11 12.15 -14.97
CA ASP A 168 4.77 11.00 -15.84
C ASP A 168 3.32 10.50 -15.60
N TYR A 169 2.90 10.43 -14.33
CA TYR A 169 1.54 10.00 -14.00
C TYR A 169 0.49 11.07 -14.29
N GLN A 170 0.80 12.36 -14.15
CA GLN A 170 -0.13 13.42 -14.51
C GLN A 170 -0.45 13.38 -16.01
N GLU A 171 0.57 13.21 -16.85
CA GLU A 171 0.38 13.06 -18.29
C GLU A 171 -0.46 11.81 -18.61
N ALA A 172 -0.16 10.67 -17.96
CA ALA A 172 -0.90 9.42 -18.13
C ALA A 172 -2.38 9.53 -17.72
N LEU A 173 -2.71 10.38 -16.74
CA LEU A 173 -4.09 10.60 -16.27
C LEU A 173 -4.83 11.71 -17.04
N ASP A 174 -4.11 12.70 -17.57
CA ASP A 174 -4.72 13.82 -18.29
C ASP A 174 -5.25 13.39 -19.67
N LYS A 175 -4.57 12.46 -20.34
CA LYS A 175 -5.06 11.87 -21.59
C LYS A 175 -6.46 11.23 -21.46
N PRO A 176 -6.69 10.23 -20.60
CA PRO A 176 -8.01 9.62 -20.46
C PRO A 176 -9.08 10.59 -19.93
N LEU A 177 -8.71 11.59 -19.12
CA LEU A 177 -9.62 12.67 -18.70
C LEU A 177 -10.08 13.53 -19.88
N ASN A 178 -9.18 13.88 -20.79
CA ASN A 178 -9.52 14.67 -21.98
C ASN A 178 -10.38 13.87 -22.96
N GLU A 179 -10.04 12.60 -23.20
CA GLU A 179 -10.85 11.69 -24.02
C GLU A 179 -12.24 11.48 -23.41
N SER A 180 -12.32 11.35 -22.09
CA SER A 180 -13.58 11.27 -21.35
C SER A 180 -14.47 12.49 -21.57
N ARG A 181 -13.89 13.70 -21.46
CA ARG A 181 -14.62 14.95 -21.75
C ARG A 181 -15.08 15.05 -23.19
N ALA A 182 -14.29 14.55 -24.14
CA ALA A 182 -14.68 14.49 -25.55
C ALA A 182 -15.90 13.58 -25.75
N ARG A 183 -15.88 12.37 -25.18
CA ARG A 183 -17.01 11.43 -25.22
C ARG A 183 -18.29 12.02 -24.63
N VAL A 184 -18.21 12.78 -23.54
CA VAL A 184 -19.39 13.48 -22.99
C VAL A 184 -19.99 14.45 -24.02
N LYS A 185 -19.17 15.22 -24.72
CA LYS A 185 -19.64 16.17 -25.74
C LYS A 185 -20.28 15.45 -26.92
N GLU A 186 -19.66 14.36 -27.38
CA GLU A 186 -20.21 13.51 -28.45
C GLU A 186 -21.56 12.91 -28.05
N LEU A 187 -21.69 12.38 -26.83
CA LEU A 187 -22.95 11.84 -26.31
C LEU A 187 -24.03 12.91 -26.18
N GLN A 188 -23.66 14.12 -25.77
CA GLN A 188 -24.59 15.26 -25.73
C GLN A 188 -25.10 15.60 -27.13
N GLN A 189 -24.21 15.71 -28.11
CA GLN A 189 -24.57 15.97 -29.51
C GLN A 189 -25.43 14.85 -30.09
N TRP A 190 -25.09 13.58 -29.84
CA TRP A 190 -25.87 12.42 -30.26
C TRP A 190 -27.29 12.45 -29.68
N SER A 191 -27.43 12.78 -28.40
CA SER A 191 -28.75 12.90 -27.77
C SER A 191 -29.57 14.09 -28.26
N ALA A 192 -28.91 15.14 -28.75
CA ALA A 192 -29.55 16.33 -29.32
C ALA A 192 -29.96 16.09 -30.79
N ALA A 193 -29.12 15.42 -31.57
CA ALA A 193 -29.41 15.03 -32.95
C ALA A 193 -30.59 14.04 -33.03
N GLY A 194 -30.81 13.23 -31.99
CA GLY A 194 -32.01 12.42 -31.86
C GLY A 194 -33.29 13.21 -31.56
N GLN A 195 -33.26 14.55 -31.50
CA GLN A 195 -34.46 15.38 -31.31
C GLN A 195 -35.03 15.94 -32.61
N GLU A 196 -34.17 16.17 -33.61
CA GLU A 196 -34.51 16.63 -34.96
C GLU A 196 -35.16 15.53 -35.81
#